data_AF-A0AAV7ZRJ5-F1
#
_entry.id   AF-A0AAV7ZRJ5-F1
#
_cell.length_a   1.000
_cell.length_b   1.000
_cell.length_c   1.000
_cell.angle_alpha   90.00
_cell.angle_beta   90.00
_cell.angle_gamma   90.00
#
_symmetry.space_group_name_H-M   'P 1'
#
loop_
_entity.id
_entity.type
_entity.pdbx_description
1 polymer ?
#
loop_
_entity_poly.entity_id
_entity_poly.type
_entity_poly.pdbx_seq_one_letter_code
_entity_poly.pdbx_strand_id
1 'polypeptide(L)'
;MNSNKKKKTENEYYILARSYEGLANKEKAGEYYRKLGEIHDRGGRQEKARNCYWKAFDLNNEELKYIDMLMWEGEYLKGMDVIKGKIGDNHEFKQILVAKLHELTVKRDLRRIKFEEQLEKIPQESEKDPTCYIAYAREEDVGKWLKGTLVQDLERAGIDIAVDFKNVQVGDSEFDHWESIREEDYVLLVATPLIKKRNERYKKGGISLSTKERDETVAIGVQLELMNNRVNDLEKLKTVIPILYKGDRTESIPTKLLERVKYQDVREEKNYYCEIVNVIGKIQDLKQNEIDRLTDKLEESFKEISFKCIQSEDETAVFQWKEDRENAWIKNRKRKKVNEETTKLERKILYNVPNIKNGFHGRKKELKKIKKIFNKNKIALITSSPRLGRVGKTELAKKYVIKSTEKGKYDQVFWISAEKLEKNLRGMIKELGIRVERTKSVEKQFTTAKRLLERSGKWLIVFDGVKERHAMKQYSPEAGGACLNNHSKRTGDI
;
A
#
# COMPACT_ATOMS: atom_id res chain seq x y z
N MET A 1 -1.39 64.65 2.61
CA MET A 1 -1.48 63.73 3.78
C MET A 1 -1.56 62.30 3.27
N ASN A 2 -0.43 61.60 3.14
CA ASN A 2 -0.39 60.16 2.88
C ASN A 2 0.62 59.57 3.87
N SER A 3 0.12 59.00 4.96
CA SER A 3 0.95 58.43 6.02
C SER A 3 1.56 57.11 5.54
N ASN A 4 2.87 57.11 5.29
CA ASN A 4 3.71 55.92 5.25
C ASN A 4 3.64 55.22 6.62
N LYS A 5 2.64 54.36 6.85
CA LYS A 5 2.62 53.47 8.01
C LYS A 5 3.70 52.42 7.81
N LYS A 6 4.86 52.66 8.41
CA LYS A 6 5.98 51.71 8.51
C LYS A 6 5.40 50.37 9.02
N LYS A 7 5.47 49.30 8.21
CA LYS A 7 5.03 47.96 8.63
C LYS A 7 5.90 47.55 9.82
N LYS A 8 5.25 47.23 10.94
CA LYS A 8 5.95 46.80 12.15
C LYS A 8 6.60 45.44 11.94
N THR A 9 7.76 45.22 12.55
CA THR A 9 8.50 43.94 12.47
C THR A 9 7.91 42.89 13.43
N GLU A 10 8.21 41.61 13.20
CA GLU A 10 7.83 40.49 14.10
C GLU A 10 8.24 40.78 15.56
N ASN A 11 9.46 41.29 15.75
CA ASN A 11 9.99 41.61 17.07
C ASN A 11 9.23 42.77 17.74
N GLU A 12 8.83 43.79 16.97
CA GLU A 12 8.02 44.90 17.48
C GLU A 12 6.63 44.43 17.93
N TYR A 13 6.00 43.52 17.18
CA TYR A 13 4.72 42.93 17.57
C TYR A 13 4.82 42.11 18.85
N TYR A 14 5.89 41.32 19.00
CA TYR A 14 6.14 40.54 20.21
C TYR A 14 6.38 41.44 21.44
N ILE A 15 7.21 42.49 21.30
CA ILE A 15 7.48 43.46 22.37
C ILE A 15 6.19 44.16 22.79
N LEU A 16 5.37 44.61 21.83
CA LEU A 16 4.10 45.26 22.12
C LEU A 16 3.12 44.30 22.83
N ALA A 17 2.98 43.07 22.35
CA ALA A 17 2.13 42.06 22.98
C ALA A 17 2.51 41.84 24.45
N ARG A 18 3.80 41.63 24.74
CA ARG A 18 4.34 41.47 26.09
C ARG A 18 4.18 42.71 26.97
N SER A 19 4.38 43.90 26.39
CA SER A 19 4.25 45.16 27.13
C SER A 19 2.81 45.38 27.58
N TYR A 20 1.84 45.16 26.69
CA TYR A 20 0.42 45.29 27.06
C TYR A 20 -0.04 44.18 28.02
N GLU A 21 0.52 42.97 27.91
CA GLU A 21 0.29 41.90 28.88
C GLU A 21 0.78 42.31 30.28
N GLY A 22 1.97 42.90 30.39
CA GLY A 22 2.50 43.43 31.65
C GLY A 22 1.72 44.61 32.21
N LEU A 23 1.07 45.40 31.35
CA LEU A 23 0.14 46.48 31.75
C LEU A 23 -1.27 45.98 32.07
N ALA A 24 -1.49 44.65 32.10
CA ALA A 24 -2.79 44.03 32.27
C ALA A 24 -3.86 44.45 31.23
N ASN A 25 -3.45 45.02 30.10
CA ASN A 25 -4.34 45.36 28.99
C ASN A 25 -4.46 44.15 28.06
N LYS A 26 -5.28 43.18 28.50
CA LYS A 26 -5.44 41.89 27.82
C LYS A 26 -5.94 42.03 26.39
N GLU A 27 -6.81 43.00 26.13
CA GLU A 27 -7.37 43.27 24.80
C GLU A 27 -6.29 43.63 23.78
N LYS A 28 -5.48 44.65 24.09
CA LYS A 28 -4.38 45.05 23.19
C LYS A 28 -3.31 43.97 23.09
N ALA A 29 -3.00 43.29 24.19
CA ALA A 29 -2.05 42.19 24.17
C ALA A 29 -2.53 41.08 23.23
N GLY A 30 -3.81 40.71 23.30
CA GLY A 30 -4.43 39.74 22.40
C GLY A 30 -4.37 40.18 20.93
N GLU A 31 -4.69 41.45 20.64
CA GLU A 31 -4.61 41.99 19.27
C GLU A 31 -3.20 41.87 18.67
N TYR A 32 -2.15 42.08 19.48
CA TYR A 32 -0.77 41.98 19.02
C TYR A 32 -0.28 40.54 18.88
N TYR A 33 -0.65 39.63 19.79
CA TYR A 33 -0.39 38.21 19.61
C TYR A 33 -1.08 37.66 18.35
N ARG A 34 -2.29 38.14 18.02
CA ARG A 34 -2.97 37.80 16.76
C ARG A 34 -2.16 38.24 15.54
N LYS A 35 -1.73 39.49 15.49
CA LYS A 35 -0.90 40.01 14.38
C LYS A 35 0.42 39.24 14.25
N LEU A 36 1.00 38.83 15.37
CA LEU A 36 2.19 37.97 15.39
C LEU A 36 1.88 36.58 14.82
N GLY A 37 0.72 36.01 15.16
CA GLY A 37 0.20 34.77 14.58
C GLY A 37 0.10 34.84 13.06
N GLU A 38 -0.51 35.90 12.52
CA GLU A 38 -0.64 36.12 11.07
C GLU A 38 0.71 36.22 10.37
N ILE A 39 1.70 36.83 11.01
CA ILE A 39 3.08 36.93 10.47
C ILE A 39 3.75 35.56 10.44
N HIS A 40 3.57 34.75 11.48
CA HIS A 40 4.13 33.40 11.51
C HIS A 40 3.45 32.47 10.50
N ASP A 41 2.14 32.57 10.35
CA ASP A 41 1.35 31.77 9.41
C ASP A 41 1.76 32.05 7.96
N ARG A 42 1.81 33.34 7.56
CA ARG A 42 2.34 33.74 6.25
C ARG A 42 3.79 33.31 6.01
N GLY A 43 4.55 33.10 7.08
CA GLY A 43 5.92 32.61 7.04
C GLY A 43 6.06 31.09 7.10
N GLY A 44 4.95 30.33 7.06
CA GLY A 44 4.95 28.86 7.14
C GLY A 44 5.35 28.29 8.52
N ARG A 45 5.41 29.13 9.57
CA ARG A 45 5.82 28.74 10.93
C ARG A 45 4.59 28.39 11.76
N GLN A 46 3.91 27.32 11.36
CA GLN A 46 2.57 26.96 11.86
C GLN A 46 2.50 26.78 13.38
N GLU A 47 3.50 26.15 13.99
CA GLU A 47 3.53 25.96 15.46
C GLU A 47 3.62 27.30 16.20
N LYS A 48 4.45 28.24 15.71
CA LYS A 48 4.56 29.57 16.29
C LYS A 48 3.28 30.37 16.10
N ALA A 49 2.71 30.31 14.89
CA ALA A 49 1.43 30.96 14.60
C ALA A 49 0.34 30.49 15.57
N ARG A 50 0.21 29.17 15.75
CA ARG A 50 -0.72 28.54 16.67
C ARG A 50 -0.52 29.00 18.11
N ASN A 51 0.73 29.02 18.60
CA ASN A 51 1.04 29.50 19.95
C ASN A 51 0.65 30.97 20.14
N CYS A 52 0.85 31.81 19.13
CA CYS A 52 0.44 33.21 19.16
C CYS A 52 -1.08 33.36 19.16
N TYR A 53 -1.82 32.63 18.32
CA TYR A 53 -3.28 32.64 18.34
C TYR A 53 -3.84 32.11 19.66
N TRP A 54 -3.22 31.08 20.24
CA TRP A 54 -3.60 30.57 21.57
C TRP A 54 -3.42 31.62 22.65
N LYS A 55 -2.29 32.31 22.61
CA LYS A 55 -2.01 33.36 23.58
C LYS A 55 -2.97 34.54 23.42
N ALA A 56 -3.33 34.89 22.19
CA ALA A 56 -4.34 35.91 21.92
C ALA A 56 -5.72 35.50 22.48
N PHE A 57 -6.11 34.25 22.27
CA PHE A 57 -7.34 33.67 22.79
C PHE A 57 -7.39 33.63 24.32
N ASP A 58 -6.33 33.16 24.98
CA ASP A 58 -6.20 33.12 26.46
C ASP A 58 -6.36 34.53 27.09
N LEU A 59 -6.01 35.59 26.34
CA LEU A 59 -6.12 36.98 26.80
C LEU A 59 -7.49 37.59 26.52
N ASN A 60 -8.14 37.22 25.41
CA ASN A 60 -9.36 37.84 24.91
C ASN A 60 -10.51 36.82 24.76
N ASN A 61 -10.89 36.20 25.88
CA ASN A 61 -11.92 35.14 26.06
C ASN A 61 -13.27 35.31 25.32
N GLU A 62 -13.51 36.42 24.62
CA GLU A 62 -14.75 36.75 23.93
C GLU A 62 -14.72 36.50 22.42
N GLU A 63 -13.55 36.29 21.80
CA GLU A 63 -13.47 36.18 20.34
C GLU A 63 -13.40 34.73 19.85
N LEU A 64 -14.59 34.13 19.67
CA LEU A 64 -14.81 32.88 18.93
C LEU A 64 -14.19 32.88 17.52
N LYS A 65 -13.92 34.06 16.95
CA LYS A 65 -13.21 34.23 15.67
C LYS A 65 -11.82 33.60 15.64
N TYR A 66 -11.19 33.38 16.80
CA TYR A 66 -9.88 32.74 16.89
C TYR A 66 -9.93 31.22 16.82
N ILE A 67 -11.11 30.62 17.08
CA ILE A 67 -11.32 29.19 17.00
C ILE A 67 -11.20 28.73 15.54
N ASP A 68 -11.69 29.50 14.57
CA ASP A 68 -11.54 29.17 13.14
C ASP A 68 -10.06 29.12 12.70
N MET A 69 -9.20 29.95 13.29
CA MET A 69 -7.75 29.93 13.07
C MET A 69 -7.02 28.84 13.87
N LEU A 70 -7.47 28.55 15.10
CA LEU A 70 -6.88 27.55 15.99
C LEU A 70 -7.28 26.11 15.59
N MET A 71 -8.45 25.94 14.98
CA MET A 71 -9.02 24.67 14.54
C MET A 71 -8.75 24.39 13.06
N TRP A 72 -7.66 24.97 12.54
CA TRP A 72 -7.17 24.70 11.20
C TRP A 72 -7.13 23.18 10.95
N GLU A 73 -7.78 22.78 9.86
CA GLU A 73 -8.22 21.42 9.54
C GLU A 73 -7.04 20.43 9.54
N GLY A 74 -6.99 19.58 10.58
CA GLY A 74 -6.00 18.49 10.67
C GLY A 74 -5.56 18.11 12.09
N GLU A 75 -5.60 19.03 13.06
CA GLU A 75 -5.22 18.77 14.47
C GLU A 75 -6.38 18.97 15.46
N TYR A 76 -7.60 18.75 14.98
CA TYR A 76 -8.87 18.89 15.68
C TYR A 76 -8.89 18.24 17.07
N LEU A 77 -8.41 17.00 17.20
CA LEU A 77 -8.42 16.26 18.47
C LEU A 77 -7.36 16.76 19.46
N LYS A 78 -6.19 17.20 18.98
CA LYS A 78 -5.12 17.72 19.85
C LYS A 78 -5.48 19.11 20.40
N GLY A 79 -6.16 19.93 19.59
CA GLY A 79 -6.74 21.17 20.06
C GLY A 79 -7.78 20.93 21.17
N MET A 80 -8.64 19.91 21.02
CA MET A 80 -9.70 19.62 21.99
C MET A 80 -9.22 19.28 23.40
N ASP A 81 -8.18 18.44 23.55
CA ASP A 81 -7.70 18.07 24.89
C ASP A 81 -7.10 19.27 25.63
N VAL A 82 -6.42 20.14 24.90
CA VAL A 82 -5.87 21.40 25.42
C VAL A 82 -7.00 22.36 25.79
N ILE A 83 -8.03 22.45 24.95
CA ILE A 83 -9.20 23.32 25.16
C ILE A 83 -10.01 22.86 26.38
N LYS A 84 -10.29 21.56 26.49
CA LYS A 84 -11.03 20.96 27.62
C LYS A 84 -10.32 21.17 28.96
N GLY A 85 -8.99 21.17 28.99
CA GLY A 85 -8.20 21.38 30.20
C GLY A 85 -8.19 22.82 30.71
N LYS A 86 -8.45 23.83 29.86
CA LYS A 86 -8.28 25.26 30.19
C LYS A 86 -9.57 26.07 30.36
N ILE A 87 -10.68 25.66 29.74
CA ILE A 87 -11.95 26.43 29.77
C ILE A 87 -12.61 26.47 31.17
N GLY A 88 -12.21 25.61 32.11
CA GLY A 88 -12.92 25.47 33.39
C GLY A 88 -14.37 25.02 33.17
N ASP A 89 -15.27 25.34 34.10
CA ASP A 89 -16.68 24.90 34.06
C ASP A 89 -17.65 25.91 33.42
N ASN A 90 -17.17 26.83 32.58
CA ASN A 90 -18.05 27.73 31.84
C ASN A 90 -18.87 26.96 30.79
N HIS A 91 -20.09 26.58 31.19
CA HIS A 91 -21.00 25.73 30.44
C HIS A 91 -21.46 26.38 29.12
N GLU A 92 -21.72 27.68 29.13
CA GLU A 92 -22.14 28.44 27.94
C GLU A 92 -21.03 28.44 26.86
N PHE A 93 -19.79 28.68 27.29
CA PHE A 93 -18.65 28.65 26.38
C PHE A 93 -18.39 27.25 25.80
N LYS A 94 -18.54 26.19 26.62
CA LYS A 94 -18.46 24.80 26.14
C LYS A 94 -19.51 24.51 25.06
N GLN A 95 -20.74 24.99 25.23
CA GLN A 95 -21.82 24.78 24.25
C GLN A 95 -21.52 25.46 22.91
N ILE A 96 -21.05 26.71 22.94
CA ILE A 96 -20.73 27.44 21.71
C ILE A 96 -19.57 26.77 20.96
N LEU A 97 -18.52 26.35 21.68
CA LEU A 97 -17.40 25.62 21.09
C LEU A 97 -17.87 24.31 20.45
N VAL A 98 -18.71 23.53 21.14
CA VAL A 98 -19.24 22.26 20.61
C VAL A 98 -20.05 22.52 19.33
N ALA A 99 -20.91 23.55 19.32
CA ALA A 99 -21.69 23.91 18.14
C ALA A 99 -20.78 24.32 16.96
N LYS A 100 -19.76 25.15 17.21
CA LYS A 100 -18.82 25.59 16.17
C LYS A 100 -17.99 24.43 15.61
N LEU A 101 -17.58 23.54 16.50
CA LEU A 101 -16.81 22.35 16.17
C LEU A 101 -17.64 21.37 15.31
N HIS A 102 -18.90 21.18 15.66
CA HIS A 102 -19.85 20.43 14.85
C HIS A 102 -20.03 21.05 13.47
N GLU A 103 -20.23 22.37 13.39
CA GLU A 103 -20.32 23.11 12.13
C GLU A 103 -19.10 22.85 11.23
N LEU A 104 -17.87 22.98 11.76
CA LEU A 104 -16.65 22.74 10.98
C LEU A 104 -16.50 21.28 10.54
N THR A 105 -16.92 20.32 11.38
CA THR A 105 -16.91 18.90 11.03
C THR A 105 -17.86 18.61 9.86
N VAL A 106 -19.08 19.16 9.91
CA VAL A 106 -20.05 19.03 8.83
C VAL A 106 -19.51 19.67 7.55
N LYS A 107 -18.92 20.87 7.62
CA LYS A 107 -18.29 21.53 6.46
C LYS A 107 -17.17 20.70 5.84
N ARG A 108 -16.28 20.13 6.65
CA ARG A 108 -15.22 19.22 6.17
C ARG A 108 -15.81 18.02 5.43
N ASP A 109 -16.81 17.38 6.03
CA ASP A 109 -17.42 16.18 5.45
C ASP A 109 -18.21 16.52 4.17
N LEU A 110 -18.86 17.68 4.09
CA LEU A 110 -19.48 18.18 2.85
C LEU A 110 -18.45 18.40 1.72
N ARG A 111 -17.28 18.97 2.03
CA ARG A 111 -16.21 19.13 1.04
C ARG A 111 -15.75 17.77 0.53
N ARG A 112 -15.64 16.79 1.42
CA ARG A 112 -15.29 15.41 1.07
C ARG A 112 -16.35 14.76 0.17
N ILE A 113 -17.64 14.94 0.45
CA ILE A 113 -18.74 14.48 -0.40
C ILE A 113 -18.62 15.10 -1.79
N LYS A 114 -18.45 16.43 -1.89
CA LYS A 114 -18.32 17.12 -3.18
C LYS A 114 -17.11 16.66 -3.97
N PHE A 115 -15.99 16.40 -3.30
CA PHE A 115 -14.82 15.81 -3.93
C PHE A 115 -15.12 14.43 -4.53
N GLU A 116 -15.70 13.54 -3.74
CA GLU A 116 -16.08 12.19 -4.19
C GLU A 116 -17.06 12.22 -5.38
N GLU A 117 -18.05 13.13 -5.37
CA GLU A 117 -18.96 13.35 -6.50
C GLU A 117 -18.24 13.80 -7.78
N GLN A 118 -17.13 14.56 -7.68
CA GLN A 118 -16.35 14.94 -8.87
C GLN A 118 -15.49 13.79 -9.38
N LEU A 119 -14.93 12.96 -8.50
CA LEU A 119 -14.16 11.79 -8.91
C LEU A 119 -15.01 10.82 -9.74
N GLU A 120 -16.27 10.64 -9.38
CA GLU A 120 -17.21 9.76 -10.10
C GLU A 120 -17.58 10.30 -11.50
N LYS A 121 -17.31 11.59 -11.77
CA LYS A 121 -17.55 12.21 -13.09
C LYS A 121 -16.35 12.13 -14.01
N ILE A 122 -15.20 11.66 -13.52
CA ILE A 122 -14.00 11.53 -14.35
C ILE A 122 -14.24 10.42 -15.38
N PRO A 123 -14.11 10.72 -16.68
CA PRO A 123 -14.33 9.72 -17.73
C PRO A 123 -13.39 8.53 -17.56
N GLN A 124 -13.92 7.32 -17.72
CA GLN A 124 -13.12 6.11 -17.88
C GLN A 124 -13.13 5.73 -19.35
N GLU A 125 -12.33 6.45 -20.13
CA GLU A 125 -12.29 6.30 -21.59
C GLU A 125 -11.39 5.13 -22.04
N SER A 126 -10.52 4.61 -21.17
CA SER A 126 -9.59 3.55 -21.52
C SER A 126 -10.24 2.16 -21.47
N GLU A 127 -9.87 1.31 -22.43
CA GLU A 127 -10.29 -0.11 -22.48
C GLU A 127 -9.72 -0.93 -21.31
N LYS A 128 -8.68 -0.40 -20.65
CA LYS A 128 -8.05 -0.97 -19.46
C LYS A 128 -7.84 0.13 -18.41
N ASP A 129 -8.19 -0.15 -17.17
CA ASP A 129 -7.92 0.73 -16.04
C ASP A 129 -6.40 0.98 -15.90
N PRO A 130 -5.95 2.24 -15.77
CA PRO A 130 -4.54 2.54 -15.57
C PRO A 130 -4.07 1.96 -14.24
N THR A 131 -2.86 1.41 -14.22
CA THR A 131 -2.31 0.78 -13.02
C THR A 131 -1.29 1.68 -12.32
N CYS A 132 -1.27 1.63 -10.99
CA CYS A 132 -0.47 2.56 -10.20
C CYS A 132 0.12 1.91 -8.93
N TYR A 133 1.45 1.91 -8.83
CA TYR A 133 2.17 1.48 -7.63
C TYR A 133 2.29 2.61 -6.61
N ILE A 134 2.09 2.33 -5.32
CA ILE A 134 2.33 3.30 -4.23
C ILE A 134 3.56 2.88 -3.40
N ALA A 135 4.67 3.61 -3.59
CA ALA A 135 5.88 3.49 -2.78
C ALA A 135 5.80 4.38 -1.54
N TYR A 136 5.95 3.81 -0.35
CA TYR A 136 5.90 4.56 0.90
C TYR A 136 6.73 3.90 2.01
N ALA A 137 7.18 4.70 2.97
CA ALA A 137 7.78 4.17 4.19
C ALA A 137 6.67 3.72 5.15
N ARG A 138 6.74 2.47 5.66
CA ARG A 138 5.82 1.95 6.69
C ARG A 138 5.87 2.80 7.99
N GLU A 139 5.01 3.80 8.04
CA GLU A 139 4.66 4.63 9.20
C GLU A 139 3.18 4.38 9.52
N GLU A 140 2.81 4.38 10.81
CA GLU A 140 1.45 4.01 11.23
C GLU A 140 0.40 4.97 10.65
N ASP A 141 0.64 6.27 10.73
CA ASP A 141 -0.28 7.30 10.27
C ASP A 141 -0.32 7.40 8.74
N VAL A 142 0.82 7.24 8.05
CA VAL A 142 0.86 7.12 6.58
C VAL A 142 0.04 5.91 6.13
N GLY A 143 0.21 4.76 6.78
CA GLY A 143 -0.55 3.55 6.47
C GLY A 143 -2.05 3.71 6.70
N LYS A 144 -2.47 4.43 7.76
CA LYS A 144 -3.87 4.77 8.01
C LYS A 144 -4.42 5.70 6.94
N TRP A 145 -3.69 6.75 6.59
CA TRP A 145 -4.09 7.71 5.55
C TRP A 145 -4.21 7.05 4.18
N LEU A 146 -3.25 6.22 3.77
CA LEU A 146 -3.30 5.46 2.52
C LEU A 146 -4.56 4.57 2.45
N LYS A 147 -4.81 3.78 3.49
CA LYS A 147 -5.96 2.86 3.55
C LYS A 147 -7.31 3.57 3.62
N GLY A 148 -7.38 4.67 4.35
CA GLY A 148 -8.63 5.39 4.62
C GLY A 148 -8.99 6.45 3.58
N THR A 149 -8.00 6.94 2.83
CA THR A 149 -8.14 8.16 2.01
C THR A 149 -7.59 7.92 0.61
N LEU A 150 -6.26 7.97 0.41
CA LEU A 150 -5.67 8.04 -0.93
C LEU A 150 -6.03 6.84 -1.81
N VAL A 151 -5.91 5.61 -1.30
CA VAL A 151 -6.22 4.42 -2.11
C VAL A 151 -7.69 4.39 -2.50
N GLN A 152 -8.59 4.78 -1.61
CA GLN A 152 -10.02 4.82 -1.90
C GLN A 152 -10.36 5.86 -2.97
N ASP A 153 -9.65 6.99 -2.97
CA ASP A 153 -9.86 8.07 -3.94
C ASP A 153 -9.38 7.66 -5.33
N LEU A 154 -8.20 7.05 -5.42
CA LEU A 154 -7.69 6.58 -6.70
C LEU A 154 -8.54 5.43 -7.27
N GLU A 155 -8.96 4.48 -6.42
CA GLU A 155 -9.85 3.38 -6.83
C GLU A 155 -11.22 3.89 -7.29
N ARG A 156 -11.78 4.90 -6.59
CA ARG A 156 -13.06 5.52 -7.02
C ARG A 156 -12.94 6.21 -8.37
N ALA A 157 -11.76 6.73 -8.69
CA ALA A 157 -11.45 7.28 -10.00
C ALA A 157 -11.08 6.23 -11.05
N GLY A 158 -11.23 4.93 -10.77
CA GLY A 158 -10.98 3.85 -11.74
C GLY A 158 -9.51 3.49 -11.93
N ILE A 159 -8.65 3.74 -10.95
CA ILE A 159 -7.22 3.42 -11.03
C ILE A 159 -6.99 2.12 -10.26
N ASP A 160 -6.35 1.13 -10.89
CA ASP A 160 -5.96 -0.09 -10.20
C ASP A 160 -4.67 0.12 -9.39
N ILE A 161 -4.80 0.00 -8.07
CA ILE A 161 -3.71 0.30 -7.14
C ILE A 161 -2.97 -0.96 -6.70
N ALA A 162 -1.66 -0.94 -6.92
CA ALA A 162 -0.68 -1.86 -6.34
C ALA A 162 -0.04 -1.25 -5.09
N VAL A 163 -0.33 -1.83 -3.92
CA VAL A 163 0.23 -1.43 -2.62
C VAL A 163 0.34 -2.64 -1.69
N ASP A 164 1.40 -2.68 -0.87
CA ASP A 164 1.80 -3.89 -0.14
C ASP A 164 0.67 -4.48 0.73
N PHE A 165 -0.07 -3.67 1.49
CA PHE A 165 -1.14 -4.13 2.35
C PHE A 165 -2.40 -4.64 1.61
N LYS A 166 -2.50 -4.40 0.30
CA LYS A 166 -3.57 -4.88 -0.57
C LYS A 166 -3.12 -6.13 -1.35
N ASN A 167 -1.89 -6.11 -1.87
CA ASN A 167 -1.42 -7.08 -2.86
C ASN A 167 -0.47 -8.15 -2.30
N VAL A 168 0.10 -7.98 -1.11
CA VAL A 168 1.03 -8.93 -0.50
C VAL A 168 0.34 -9.71 0.62
N GLN A 169 0.33 -11.03 0.52
CA GLN A 169 -0.13 -11.96 1.54
C GLN A 169 1.02 -12.72 2.19
N VAL A 170 0.73 -13.37 3.32
CA VAL A 170 1.71 -14.22 4.01
C VAL A 170 2.13 -15.37 3.09
N GLY A 171 3.41 -15.38 2.72
CA GLY A 171 4.00 -16.37 1.81
C GLY A 171 4.37 -15.82 0.44
N ASP A 172 3.89 -14.61 0.10
CA ASP A 172 4.28 -13.93 -1.13
C ASP A 172 5.71 -13.36 -1.02
N SER A 173 6.36 -13.23 -2.18
CA SER A 173 7.64 -12.53 -2.29
C SER A 173 7.37 -11.03 -2.29
N GLU A 174 7.76 -10.31 -1.23
CA GLU A 174 7.72 -8.84 -1.23
C GLU A 174 8.54 -8.25 -2.40
N PHE A 175 9.61 -8.95 -2.81
CA PHE A 175 10.45 -8.54 -3.93
C PHE A 175 9.69 -8.56 -5.27
N ASP A 176 8.87 -9.59 -5.51
CA ASP A 176 8.06 -9.70 -6.74
C ASP A 176 7.05 -8.55 -6.78
N HIS A 177 6.49 -8.18 -5.63
CA HIS A 177 5.64 -7.00 -5.52
C HIS A 177 6.41 -5.70 -5.82
N TRP A 178 7.66 -5.54 -5.34
CA TRP A 178 8.45 -4.34 -5.67
C TRP A 178 8.83 -4.28 -7.15
N GLU A 179 9.14 -5.42 -7.78
CA GLU A 179 9.48 -5.48 -9.22
C GLU A 179 8.32 -5.03 -10.12
N SER A 180 7.06 -5.10 -9.64
CA SER A 180 5.90 -4.54 -10.36
C SER A 180 6.05 -3.05 -10.69
N ILE A 181 6.87 -2.29 -9.94
CA ILE A 181 7.22 -0.89 -10.25
C ILE A 181 7.69 -0.72 -11.71
N ARG A 182 8.31 -1.73 -12.32
CA ARG A 182 8.76 -1.67 -13.72
C ARG A 182 7.62 -1.73 -14.73
N GLU A 183 6.55 -2.42 -14.35
CA GLU A 183 5.43 -2.80 -15.21
C GLU A 183 4.23 -1.87 -15.05
N GLU A 184 4.04 -1.27 -13.87
CA GLU A 184 2.91 -0.36 -13.65
C GLU A 184 2.99 0.90 -14.53
N ASP A 185 1.83 1.41 -14.93
CA ASP A 185 1.74 2.61 -15.76
C ASP A 185 2.28 3.83 -15.00
N TYR A 186 1.94 3.95 -13.71
CA TYR A 186 2.36 5.04 -12.83
C TYR A 186 2.95 4.55 -11.50
N VAL A 187 3.76 5.42 -10.87
CA VAL A 187 4.34 5.18 -9.54
C VAL A 187 4.20 6.43 -8.68
N LEU A 188 3.43 6.34 -7.59
CA LEU A 188 3.33 7.38 -6.57
C LEU A 188 4.39 7.15 -5.50
N LEU A 189 5.13 8.20 -5.16
CA LEU A 189 6.05 8.19 -4.02
C LEU A 189 5.49 9.03 -2.89
N VAL A 190 5.09 8.41 -1.79
CA VAL A 190 4.71 9.13 -0.57
C VAL A 190 5.97 9.60 0.14
N ALA A 191 6.33 10.86 -0.08
CA ALA A 191 7.53 11.49 0.46
C ALA A 191 7.31 11.94 1.91
N THR A 192 8.13 11.37 2.80
CA THR A 192 8.21 11.72 4.22
C THR A 192 9.68 11.77 4.67
N PRO A 193 10.03 12.43 5.79
CA PRO A 193 11.41 12.40 6.28
C PRO A 193 11.95 10.98 6.53
N LEU A 194 11.07 10.03 6.87
CA LEU A 194 11.48 8.64 7.11
C LEU A 194 11.94 7.95 5.83
N ILE A 195 11.27 8.17 4.69
CA ILE A 195 11.67 7.53 3.42
C ILE A 195 13.06 8.00 2.98
N LYS A 196 13.36 9.30 3.15
CA LYS A 196 14.68 9.87 2.88
C LYS A 196 15.74 9.28 3.82
N LYS A 197 15.46 9.26 5.12
CA LYS A 197 16.37 8.69 6.14
C LYS A 197 16.68 7.22 5.86
N ARG A 198 15.68 6.41 5.46
CA ARG A 198 15.88 5.01 5.07
C ARG A 198 16.76 4.90 3.82
N ASN A 199 16.49 5.70 2.78
CA ASN A 199 17.33 5.72 1.58
C ASN A 199 18.80 6.07 1.88
N GLU A 200 19.04 7.06 2.72
CA GLU A 200 20.40 7.45 3.12
C GLU A 200 21.12 6.34 3.89
N ARG A 201 20.41 5.62 4.76
CA ARG A 201 20.94 4.46 5.49
C ARG A 201 21.25 3.29 4.56
N TYR A 202 20.38 3.03 3.59
CA TYR A 202 20.57 2.01 2.56
C TYR A 202 21.87 2.27 1.78
N LYS A 203 22.09 3.51 1.32
CA LYS A 203 23.32 3.92 0.64
C LYS A 203 24.59 3.77 1.49
N LYS A 204 24.47 3.83 2.82
CA LYS A 204 25.56 3.65 3.79
C LYS A 204 25.76 2.19 4.22
N GLY A 205 25.04 1.23 3.65
CA GLY A 205 25.20 -0.20 3.93
C GLY A 205 24.55 -0.72 5.21
N GLY A 206 23.77 0.09 5.94
CA GLY A 206 22.85 -0.39 6.99
C GLY A 206 23.44 -1.21 8.17
N ILE A 207 24.74 -1.09 8.44
CA ILE A 207 25.50 -2.03 9.28
C ILE A 207 24.97 -2.13 10.73
N SER A 208 24.39 -1.07 11.29
CA SER A 208 24.01 -0.98 12.72
C SER A 208 22.49 -1.05 13.01
N LEU A 209 21.66 -1.55 12.09
CA LEU A 209 20.20 -1.61 12.26
C LEU A 209 19.72 -2.96 12.83
N SER A 210 18.59 -2.95 13.54
CA SER A 210 17.85 -4.18 13.87
C SER A 210 17.42 -4.90 12.58
N THR A 211 17.15 -6.21 12.65
CA THR A 211 16.74 -7.00 11.47
C THR A 211 15.53 -6.39 10.77
N LYS A 212 14.48 -6.04 11.51
CA LYS A 212 13.26 -5.43 10.96
C LYS A 212 13.54 -4.09 10.29
N GLU A 213 14.30 -3.21 10.93
CA GLU A 213 14.65 -1.91 10.34
C GLU A 213 15.56 -2.05 9.11
N ARG A 214 16.43 -3.07 9.09
CA ARG A 214 17.27 -3.39 7.94
C ARG A 214 16.42 -3.83 6.77
N ASP A 215 15.46 -4.74 6.98
CA ASP A 215 14.56 -5.23 5.93
C ASP A 215 13.74 -4.09 5.32
N GLU A 216 13.13 -3.24 6.15
CA GLU A 216 12.39 -2.06 5.68
C GLU A 216 13.29 -1.04 4.98
N THR A 217 14.55 -0.90 5.40
CA THR A 217 15.53 -0.01 4.75
C THR A 217 15.93 -0.53 3.38
N VAL A 218 16.16 -1.85 3.26
CA VAL A 218 16.47 -2.51 1.98
C VAL A 218 15.28 -2.41 1.03
N ALA A 219 14.06 -2.68 1.52
CA ALA A 219 12.84 -2.56 0.73
C ALA A 219 12.70 -1.18 0.08
N ILE A 220 12.84 -0.10 0.86
CA ILE A 220 12.80 1.27 0.36
C ILE A 220 13.96 1.56 -0.61
N GLY A 221 15.17 1.08 -0.30
CA GLY A 221 16.32 1.22 -1.18
C GLY A 221 16.07 0.66 -2.57
N VAL A 222 15.59 -0.59 -2.64
CA VAL A 222 15.28 -1.28 -3.90
C VAL A 222 14.16 -0.57 -4.65
N GLN A 223 13.05 -0.22 -4.00
CA GLN A 223 11.96 0.52 -4.65
C GLN A 223 12.45 1.84 -5.25
N LEU A 224 13.28 2.60 -4.53
CA LEU A 224 13.82 3.86 -5.02
C LEU A 224 14.83 3.67 -6.16
N GLU A 225 15.60 2.59 -6.19
CA GLU A 225 16.45 2.26 -7.34
C GLU A 225 15.59 1.98 -8.59
N LEU A 226 14.53 1.19 -8.45
CA LEU A 226 13.58 0.91 -9.53
C LEU A 226 12.93 2.20 -10.05
N MET A 227 12.53 3.10 -9.15
CA MET A 227 12.00 4.41 -9.51
C MET A 227 13.03 5.32 -10.18
N ASN A 228 14.28 5.36 -9.70
CA ASN A 228 15.33 6.15 -10.34
C ASN A 228 15.60 5.66 -11.77
N ASN A 229 15.51 4.35 -12.02
CA ASN A 229 15.61 3.80 -13.37
C ASN A 229 14.49 4.33 -14.28
N ARG A 230 13.25 4.44 -13.79
CA ARG A 230 12.14 5.08 -14.53
C ARG A 230 12.37 6.57 -14.76
N VAL A 231 12.89 7.30 -13.77
CA VAL A 231 13.15 8.74 -13.88
C VAL A 231 14.27 9.03 -14.89
N ASN A 232 15.25 8.14 -15.03
CA ASN A 232 16.32 8.28 -16.02
C ASN A 232 15.87 7.96 -17.45
N ASP A 233 14.75 7.28 -17.61
CA ASP A 233 14.11 7.03 -18.90
C ASP A 233 13.20 8.21 -19.26
N LEU A 234 13.48 8.92 -20.34
CA LEU A 234 12.75 10.13 -20.75
C LEU A 234 11.26 9.85 -21.02
N GLU A 235 10.91 8.66 -21.50
CA GLU A 235 9.52 8.27 -21.76
C GLU A 235 8.78 8.01 -20.45
N LYS A 236 9.48 7.44 -19.46
CA LYS A 236 8.90 7.07 -18.16
C LYS A 236 9.06 8.14 -17.09
N LEU A 237 9.85 9.18 -17.30
CA LEU A 237 10.07 10.28 -16.34
C LEU A 237 8.75 10.85 -15.80
N LYS A 238 7.74 11.00 -16.68
CA LYS A 238 6.44 11.58 -16.32
C LYS A 238 5.57 10.64 -15.49
N THR A 239 5.87 9.34 -15.46
CA THR A 239 5.08 8.32 -14.76
C THR A 239 5.35 8.23 -13.27
N VAL A 240 6.43 8.87 -12.78
CA VAL A 240 6.74 8.94 -11.36
C VAL A 240 6.18 10.24 -10.79
N ILE A 241 5.35 10.16 -9.75
CA ILE A 241 4.68 11.31 -9.15
C ILE A 241 4.97 11.33 -7.65
N PRO A 242 5.87 12.21 -7.18
CA PRO A 242 6.09 12.40 -5.76
C PRO A 242 4.91 13.12 -5.10
N ILE A 243 4.46 12.62 -3.96
CA ILE A 243 3.44 13.19 -3.09
C ILE A 243 4.11 13.58 -1.77
N LEU A 244 4.30 14.87 -1.53
CA LEU A 244 4.84 15.38 -0.28
C LEU A 244 3.76 15.30 0.80
N TYR A 245 3.89 14.35 1.72
CA TYR A 245 2.91 14.08 2.78
C TYR A 245 3.37 14.59 4.15
N LYS A 246 4.69 14.61 4.41
CA LYS A 246 5.28 15.15 5.65
C LYS A 246 6.59 15.86 5.36
N GLY A 247 7.06 16.65 6.32
CA GLY A 247 8.34 17.36 6.25
C GLY A 247 8.34 18.43 5.17
N ASP A 248 9.52 18.92 4.81
CA ASP A 248 9.68 19.72 3.61
C ASP A 248 10.22 18.90 2.44
N ARG A 249 10.28 19.53 1.26
CA ARG A 249 10.77 18.92 0.03
C ARG A 249 12.20 18.37 0.20
N THR A 250 13.07 19.14 0.83
CA THR A 250 14.48 18.77 1.01
C THR A 250 14.62 17.61 1.97
N GLU A 251 13.83 17.57 3.03
CA GLU A 251 13.91 16.53 4.06
C GLU A 251 13.21 15.22 3.65
N SER A 252 12.32 15.26 2.66
CA SER A 252 11.40 14.15 2.39
C SER A 252 11.58 13.51 1.01
N ILE A 253 12.11 14.25 0.02
CA ILE A 253 12.41 13.66 -1.29
C ILE A 253 13.77 12.91 -1.20
N PRO A 254 13.80 11.60 -1.45
CA PRO A 254 14.95 10.77 -1.09
C PRO A 254 16.12 10.85 -2.07
N THR A 255 15.92 11.31 -3.31
CA THR A 255 16.95 11.33 -4.35
C THR A 255 16.97 12.64 -5.12
N LYS A 256 18.17 13.08 -5.53
CA LYS A 256 18.37 14.26 -6.38
C LYS A 256 17.69 14.14 -7.76
N LEU A 257 17.45 12.91 -8.23
CA LEU A 257 16.72 12.67 -9.47
C LEU A 257 15.24 12.98 -9.28
N LEU A 258 14.65 12.52 -8.18
CA LEU A 258 13.25 12.82 -7.83
C LEU A 258 13.04 14.29 -7.47
N GLU A 259 14.07 15.00 -7.00
CA GLU A 259 14.02 16.46 -6.83
C GLU A 259 13.79 17.20 -8.15
N ARG A 260 14.09 16.60 -9.31
CA ARG A 260 13.82 17.21 -10.64
C ARG A 260 12.38 17.05 -11.09
N VAL A 261 11.62 16.16 -10.45
CA VAL A 261 10.23 15.87 -10.78
C VAL A 261 9.33 16.82 -9.99
N LYS A 262 8.29 17.34 -10.63
CA LYS A 262 7.24 18.12 -9.94
C LYS A 262 6.53 17.21 -8.94
N TYR A 263 6.42 17.65 -7.69
CA TYR A 263 5.71 16.93 -6.64
C TYR A 263 4.32 17.56 -6.41
N GLN A 264 3.46 16.81 -5.72
CA GLN A 264 2.16 17.28 -5.24
C GLN A 264 2.20 17.44 -3.73
N ASP A 265 1.76 18.60 -3.22
CA ASP A 265 1.88 18.94 -1.79
C ASP A 265 0.57 18.75 -1.06
N VAL A 266 0.44 17.60 -0.39
CA VAL A 266 -0.80 17.20 0.28
C VAL A 266 -0.67 17.27 1.81
N ARG A 267 0.32 17.99 2.33
CA ARG A 267 0.52 18.17 3.78
C ARG A 267 -0.65 18.86 4.45
N GLU A 268 -1.34 19.72 3.71
CA GLU A 268 -2.49 20.50 4.17
C GLU A 268 -3.77 19.94 3.53
N GLU A 269 -4.80 19.68 4.34
CA GLU A 269 -6.07 19.08 3.88
C GLU A 269 -6.72 19.91 2.76
N LYS A 270 -6.66 21.24 2.84
CA LYS A 270 -7.18 22.13 1.79
C LYS A 270 -6.52 21.92 0.43
N ASN A 271 -5.26 21.49 0.39
CA ASN A 271 -4.53 21.25 -0.85
C ASN A 271 -4.79 19.82 -1.36
N TYR A 272 -5.06 18.89 -0.44
CA TYR A 272 -5.25 17.47 -0.76
C TYR A 272 -6.18 17.26 -1.95
N TYR A 273 -7.38 17.85 -1.91
CA TYR A 273 -8.41 17.58 -2.93
C TYR A 273 -7.96 18.02 -4.34
N CYS A 274 -7.48 19.25 -4.47
CA CYS A 274 -7.03 19.78 -5.76
C CYS A 274 -5.77 19.06 -6.27
N GLU A 275 -4.80 18.80 -5.38
CA GLU A 275 -3.57 18.08 -5.72
C GLU A 275 -3.85 16.63 -6.13
N ILE A 276 -4.81 15.96 -5.49
CA ILE A 276 -5.19 14.60 -5.87
C ILE A 276 -5.99 14.58 -7.18
N VAL A 277 -6.80 15.59 -7.50
CA VAL A 277 -7.38 15.74 -8.85
C VAL A 277 -6.29 15.87 -9.91
N ASN A 278 -5.22 16.63 -9.64
CA ASN A 278 -4.08 16.72 -10.54
C ASN A 278 -3.38 15.35 -10.72
N VAL A 279 -3.21 14.58 -9.63
CA VAL A 279 -2.65 13.21 -9.71
C VAL A 279 -3.54 12.31 -10.56
N ILE A 280 -4.83 12.27 -10.27
CA ILE A 280 -5.81 11.41 -10.96
C ILE A 280 -5.91 11.78 -12.42
N GLY A 281 -6.07 13.07 -12.73
CA GLY A 281 -6.18 13.54 -14.10
C GLY A 281 -4.93 13.21 -14.91
N LYS A 282 -3.75 13.28 -14.29
CA LYS A 282 -2.51 12.83 -14.94
C LYS A 282 -2.47 11.33 -15.19
N ILE A 283 -2.91 10.50 -14.23
CA ILE A 283 -2.93 9.03 -14.38
C ILE A 283 -3.93 8.62 -15.47
N GLN A 284 -5.07 9.30 -15.54
CA GLN A 284 -6.13 9.08 -16.53
C GLN A 284 -5.87 9.78 -17.88
N ASP A 285 -4.67 10.37 -18.07
CA ASP A 285 -4.28 11.11 -19.28
C ASP A 285 -5.27 12.21 -19.71
N LEU A 286 -5.93 12.86 -18.74
CA LEU A 286 -6.81 13.99 -18.98
C LEU A 286 -6.03 15.20 -19.46
N LYS A 287 -6.65 16.02 -20.31
CA LYS A 287 -6.04 17.26 -20.76
C LYS A 287 -5.97 18.26 -19.61
N GLN A 288 -4.92 19.08 -19.58
CA GLN A 288 -4.71 20.05 -18.48
C GLN A 288 -5.92 20.97 -18.27
N ASN A 289 -6.58 21.41 -19.34
CA ASN A 289 -7.78 22.26 -19.24
C ASN A 289 -9.00 21.55 -18.62
N GLU A 290 -9.07 20.22 -18.69
CA GLU A 290 -10.11 19.43 -18.02
C GLU A 290 -9.81 19.30 -16.53
N ILE A 291 -8.54 19.05 -16.19
CA ILE A 291 -8.04 19.03 -14.80
C ILE A 291 -8.28 20.40 -14.13
N ASP A 292 -7.95 21.49 -14.82
CA ASP A 292 -8.15 22.86 -14.33
C ASP A 292 -9.65 23.12 -14.07
N ARG A 293 -10.52 22.73 -15.00
CA ARG A 293 -11.98 22.86 -14.83
C ARG A 293 -12.52 22.06 -13.64
N LEU A 294 -12.03 20.85 -13.41
CA LEU A 294 -12.43 20.04 -12.25
C LEU A 294 -11.97 20.69 -10.94
N THR A 295 -10.74 21.20 -10.93
CA THR A 295 -10.15 21.90 -9.79
C THR A 295 -10.91 23.19 -9.47
N ASP A 296 -11.20 24.02 -10.47
CA ASP A 296 -11.94 25.26 -10.31
C ASP A 296 -13.35 25.01 -9.72
N LYS A 297 -14.05 23.99 -10.22
CA LYS A 297 -15.37 23.59 -9.70
C LYS A 297 -15.31 23.14 -8.24
N LEU A 298 -14.26 22.42 -7.85
CA LEU A 298 -14.06 22.02 -6.47
C LEU A 298 -13.80 23.23 -5.58
N GLU A 299 -12.93 24.14 -6.00
CA GLU A 299 -12.66 25.36 -5.25
C GLU A 299 -13.89 26.24 -5.08
N GLU A 300 -14.72 26.38 -6.11
CA GLU A 300 -15.99 27.10 -6.05
C GLU A 300 -16.94 26.45 -5.03
N SER A 301 -17.11 25.13 -5.11
CA SER A 301 -17.92 24.36 -4.16
C SER A 301 -17.41 24.50 -2.73
N PHE A 302 -16.09 24.51 -2.53
CA PHE A 302 -15.50 24.66 -1.20
C PHE A 302 -15.66 26.07 -0.65
N LYS A 303 -15.58 27.11 -1.50
CA LYS A 303 -15.89 28.49 -1.12
C LYS A 303 -17.34 28.59 -0.67
N GLU A 304 -18.28 28.04 -1.45
CA GLU A 304 -19.70 28.00 -1.09
C GLU A 304 -19.92 27.33 0.27
N ILE A 305 -19.39 26.13 0.49
CA ILE A 305 -19.50 25.39 1.76
C ILE A 305 -18.91 26.20 2.93
N SER A 306 -17.79 26.91 2.69
CA SER A 306 -17.13 27.68 3.74
C SER A 306 -18.00 28.83 4.25
N PHE A 307 -18.74 29.49 3.35
CA PHE A 307 -19.60 30.64 3.68
C PHE A 307 -21.04 30.26 4.05
N LYS A 308 -21.51 29.06 3.68
CA LYS A 308 -22.87 28.58 3.98
C LYS A 308 -23.08 28.36 5.48
N CYS A 309 -24.28 28.68 5.98
CA CYS A 309 -24.76 28.23 7.29
C CYS A 309 -25.26 26.79 7.19
N ILE A 310 -24.76 25.90 8.05
CA ILE A 310 -25.15 24.48 8.06
C ILE A 310 -26.65 24.36 8.33
N GLN A 311 -27.36 23.66 7.43
CA GLN A 311 -28.77 23.33 7.55
C GLN A 311 -28.95 21.86 7.97
N SER A 312 -30.14 21.48 8.42
CA SER A 312 -30.46 20.07 8.77
C SER A 312 -30.26 19.09 7.61
N GLU A 313 -30.48 19.53 6.38
CA GLU A 313 -30.25 18.73 5.16
C GLU A 313 -28.77 18.41 4.96
N ASP A 314 -27.88 19.35 5.28
CA ASP A 314 -26.43 19.15 5.20
C ASP A 314 -25.97 18.09 6.20
N GLU A 315 -26.50 18.14 7.42
CA GLU A 315 -26.22 17.14 8.46
C GLU A 315 -26.73 15.76 8.07
N THR A 316 -27.93 15.69 7.48
CA THR A 316 -28.54 14.46 6.99
C THR A 316 -27.69 13.85 5.86
N ALA A 317 -27.23 14.68 4.92
CA ALA A 317 -26.35 14.23 3.84
C ALA A 317 -25.01 13.67 4.38
N VAL A 318 -24.39 14.36 5.35
CA VAL A 318 -23.16 13.88 6.00
C VAL A 318 -23.39 12.58 6.77
N PHE A 319 -24.52 12.46 7.47
CA PHE A 319 -24.88 11.23 8.19
C PHE A 319 -25.04 10.06 7.23
N GLN A 320 -25.82 10.22 6.16
CA GLN A 320 -26.05 9.18 5.16
C GLN A 320 -24.74 8.75 4.50
N TRP A 321 -23.90 9.72 4.11
CA TRP A 321 -22.59 9.44 3.51
C TRP A 321 -21.68 8.61 4.44
N LYS A 322 -21.67 8.90 5.75
CA LYS A 322 -20.91 8.11 6.73
C LYS A 322 -21.45 6.68 6.85
N GLU A 323 -22.77 6.52 6.89
CA GLU A 323 -23.42 5.22 6.95
C GLU A 323 -23.10 4.39 5.71
N ASP A 324 -23.18 5.00 4.52
CA ASP A 324 -22.86 4.35 3.25
C ASP A 324 -21.39 3.90 3.19
N ARG A 325 -20.45 4.71 3.68
CA ARG A 325 -19.03 4.33 3.77
C ARG A 325 -18.80 3.17 4.74
N GLU A 326 -19.44 3.19 5.90
CA GLU A 326 -19.34 2.10 6.88
C GLU A 326 -19.93 0.81 6.30
N ASN A 327 -21.09 0.88 5.64
CA ASN A 327 -21.73 -0.24 4.97
C ASN A 327 -20.86 -0.80 3.83
N ALA A 328 -20.26 0.07 3.01
CA ALA A 328 -19.32 -0.33 1.97
C ALA A 328 -18.08 -1.04 2.57
N TRP A 329 -17.54 -0.51 3.67
CA TRP A 329 -16.44 -1.13 4.40
C TRP A 329 -16.82 -2.51 4.95
N ILE A 330 -17.99 -2.66 5.59
CA ILE A 330 -18.52 -3.93 6.07
C ILE A 330 -18.70 -4.93 4.91
N LYS A 331 -19.26 -4.49 3.79
CA LYS A 331 -19.48 -5.32 2.59
C LYS A 331 -18.17 -5.79 2.00
N ASN A 332 -17.17 -4.91 1.89
CA ASN A 332 -15.84 -5.25 1.39
C ASN A 332 -15.11 -6.20 2.35
N ARG A 333 -15.26 -6.04 3.67
CA ARG A 333 -14.73 -6.96 4.67
C ARG A 333 -15.37 -8.35 4.58
N LYS A 334 -16.69 -8.43 4.36
CA LYS A 334 -17.41 -9.69 4.12
C LYS A 334 -16.96 -10.36 2.81
N ARG A 335 -16.83 -9.59 1.72
CA ARG A 335 -16.29 -10.07 0.44
C ARG A 335 -14.87 -10.59 0.58
N LYS A 336 -14.00 -9.90 1.32
CA LYS A 336 -12.62 -10.35 1.59
C LYS A 336 -12.58 -11.67 2.36
N LYS A 337 -13.46 -11.86 3.34
CA LYS A 337 -13.58 -13.12 4.08
C LYS A 337 -14.09 -14.29 3.20
N VAL A 338 -15.05 -14.02 2.31
CA VAL A 338 -15.55 -15.00 1.34
C VAL A 338 -14.49 -15.31 0.27
N ASN A 339 -13.79 -14.30 -0.25
CA ASN A 339 -12.66 -14.51 -1.16
C ASN A 339 -11.53 -15.28 -0.48
N GLU A 340 -11.16 -15.00 0.77
CA GLU A 340 -10.14 -15.79 1.50
C GLU A 340 -10.52 -17.28 1.64
N GLU A 341 -11.80 -17.60 1.78
CA GLU A 341 -12.30 -18.98 1.78
C GLU A 341 -12.32 -19.61 0.37
N THR A 342 -12.61 -18.81 -0.67
CA THR A 342 -12.67 -19.26 -2.07
C THR A 342 -11.27 -19.41 -2.68
N THR A 343 -10.36 -18.49 -2.39
CA THR A 343 -8.94 -18.51 -2.82
C THR A 343 -8.19 -19.69 -2.22
N LYS A 344 -8.67 -20.27 -1.12
CA LYS A 344 -8.10 -21.50 -0.53
C LYS A 344 -8.21 -22.72 -1.45
N LEU A 345 -9.14 -22.70 -2.41
CA LEU A 345 -9.31 -23.73 -3.44
C LEU A 345 -8.49 -23.48 -4.73
N GLU A 346 -8.04 -22.24 -4.96
CA GLU A 346 -7.27 -21.83 -6.17
C GLU A 346 -5.77 -21.60 -5.92
N ARG A 347 -5.28 -21.84 -4.70
CA ARG A 347 -3.86 -21.62 -4.34
C ARG A 347 -2.91 -22.41 -5.24
N LYS A 348 -1.88 -21.70 -5.72
CA LYS A 348 -0.70 -22.31 -6.33
C LYS A 348 0.16 -22.95 -5.23
N ILE A 349 0.04 -24.26 -5.04
CA ILE A 349 0.74 -24.99 -3.97
C ILE A 349 2.10 -25.43 -4.48
N LEU A 350 3.19 -25.00 -3.83
CA LEU A 350 4.55 -25.52 -4.07
C LEU A 350 5.08 -26.17 -2.78
N TYR A 351 4.84 -27.46 -2.63
CA TYR A 351 5.22 -28.18 -1.42
C TYR A 351 6.59 -28.85 -1.56
N ASN A 352 7.51 -28.47 -0.66
CA ASN A 352 8.83 -29.08 -0.49
C ASN A 352 9.75 -29.04 -1.73
N VAL A 353 9.47 -28.14 -2.68
CA VAL A 353 10.27 -27.96 -3.89
C VAL A 353 11.66 -27.40 -3.51
N PRO A 354 12.77 -28.11 -3.78
CA PRO A 354 14.08 -27.65 -3.34
C PRO A 354 14.56 -26.44 -4.14
N ASN A 355 15.24 -25.51 -3.46
CA ASN A 355 15.79 -24.31 -4.06
C ASN A 355 16.84 -24.65 -5.16
N ILE A 356 16.87 -23.88 -6.24
CA ILE A 356 17.82 -24.09 -7.36
C ILE A 356 19.01 -23.15 -7.17
N LYS A 357 20.22 -23.69 -7.31
CA LYS A 357 21.44 -22.88 -7.44
C LYS A 357 21.57 -22.40 -8.89
N ASN A 358 21.73 -21.09 -9.09
CA ASN A 358 22.01 -20.51 -10.41
C ASN A 358 23.32 -21.13 -10.96
N GLY A 359 23.24 -21.80 -12.12
CA GLY A 359 24.39 -22.47 -12.75
C GLY A 359 24.07 -23.73 -13.57
N PHE A 360 22.83 -24.24 -13.56
CA PHE A 360 22.47 -25.41 -14.37
C PHE A 360 22.16 -25.02 -15.83
N HIS A 361 23.11 -25.23 -16.73
CA HIS A 361 22.98 -24.99 -18.18
C HIS A 361 23.04 -26.30 -19.00
N GLY A 362 22.44 -26.32 -20.19
CA GLY A 362 22.36 -27.52 -21.05
C GLY A 362 21.08 -28.37 -20.87
N ARG A 363 21.05 -29.58 -21.46
CA ARG A 363 19.97 -30.59 -21.43
C ARG A 363 18.58 -30.20 -21.97
N LYS A 364 18.55 -29.30 -22.96
CA LYS A 364 17.31 -28.87 -23.64
C LYS A 364 16.58 -30.05 -24.32
N LYS A 365 17.31 -31.05 -24.84
CA LYS A 365 16.75 -32.22 -25.53
C LYS A 365 15.99 -33.13 -24.55
N GLU A 366 16.52 -33.32 -23.35
CA GLU A 366 15.97 -34.14 -22.28
C GLU A 366 14.71 -33.49 -21.68
N LEU A 367 14.72 -32.17 -21.47
CA LEU A 367 13.51 -31.42 -21.08
C LEU A 367 12.40 -31.54 -22.13
N LYS A 368 12.74 -31.45 -23.43
CA LYS A 368 11.78 -31.70 -24.52
C LYS A 368 11.25 -33.13 -24.49
N LYS A 369 12.10 -34.12 -24.17
CA LYS A 369 11.70 -35.52 -24.03
C LYS A 369 10.73 -35.72 -22.85
N ILE A 370 11.00 -35.12 -21.69
CA ILE A 370 10.09 -35.13 -20.53
C ILE A 370 8.73 -34.54 -20.92
N LYS A 371 8.71 -33.38 -21.59
CA LYS A 371 7.45 -32.77 -22.08
C LYS A 371 6.70 -33.70 -23.04
N LYS A 372 7.41 -34.34 -23.98
CA LYS A 372 6.82 -35.28 -24.94
C LYS A 372 6.26 -36.53 -24.26
N ILE A 373 6.94 -37.04 -23.24
CA ILE A 373 6.45 -38.15 -22.43
C ILE A 373 5.19 -37.71 -21.70
N PHE A 374 5.19 -36.57 -20.99
CA PHE A 374 4.01 -36.09 -20.28
C PHE A 374 2.79 -35.85 -21.16
N ASN A 375 2.99 -35.47 -22.42
CA ASN A 375 1.89 -35.32 -23.38
C ASN A 375 1.34 -36.66 -23.89
N LYS A 376 2.12 -37.75 -23.82
CA LYS A 376 1.70 -39.10 -24.25
C LYS A 376 1.21 -39.96 -23.08
N ASN A 377 1.95 -39.91 -21.98
CA ASN A 377 1.76 -40.65 -20.74
C ASN A 377 1.86 -39.65 -19.58
N LYS A 378 0.89 -39.63 -18.67
CA LYS A 378 0.93 -38.72 -17.50
C LYS A 378 2.09 -38.99 -16.53
N ILE A 379 2.87 -40.06 -16.73
CA ILE A 379 4.01 -40.44 -15.89
C ILE A 379 5.29 -40.39 -16.72
N ALA A 380 6.29 -39.62 -16.27
CA ALA A 380 7.62 -39.58 -16.85
C ALA A 380 8.67 -40.09 -15.84
N LEU A 381 9.59 -40.91 -16.33
CA LEU A 381 10.69 -41.46 -15.55
C LEU A 381 12.01 -40.84 -16.05
N ILE A 382 12.77 -40.24 -15.15
CA ILE A 382 14.14 -39.78 -15.44
C ILE A 382 15.10 -40.91 -15.05
N THR A 383 15.56 -41.66 -16.04
CA THR A 383 16.63 -42.66 -15.89
C THR A 383 17.99 -42.07 -16.26
N SER A 384 19.07 -42.57 -15.67
CA SER A 384 20.44 -42.21 -16.08
C SER A 384 20.82 -43.03 -17.31
N SER A 385 21.60 -42.43 -18.21
CA SER A 385 22.39 -43.21 -19.17
C SER A 385 23.36 -44.12 -18.40
N PRO A 386 23.54 -45.40 -18.80
CA PRO A 386 24.42 -46.36 -18.11
C PRO A 386 25.87 -45.88 -17.89
N ARG A 387 26.33 -44.93 -18.73
CA ARG A 387 27.71 -44.43 -18.77
C ARG A 387 28.00 -43.23 -17.84
N LEU A 388 26.99 -42.52 -17.35
CA LEU A 388 27.16 -41.32 -16.51
C LEU A 388 26.38 -41.49 -15.20
N GLY A 389 27.02 -42.14 -14.24
CA GLY A 389 26.49 -42.26 -12.89
C GLY A 389 26.27 -40.90 -12.25
N ARG A 390 25.15 -40.75 -11.55
CA ARG A 390 24.85 -39.71 -10.54
C ARG A 390 24.70 -38.24 -10.96
N VAL A 391 25.03 -37.78 -12.16
CA VAL A 391 25.05 -36.32 -12.41
C VAL A 391 23.76 -35.77 -13.04
N GLY A 392 23.01 -35.00 -12.23
CA GLY A 392 22.07 -33.96 -12.69
C GLY A 392 20.58 -34.36 -12.87
N LYS A 393 20.11 -35.49 -12.32
CA LYS A 393 18.69 -35.88 -12.43
C LYS A 393 17.76 -35.02 -11.60
N THR A 394 18.13 -34.83 -10.33
CA THR A 394 17.42 -33.96 -9.39
C THR A 394 17.40 -32.53 -9.94
N GLU A 395 18.54 -32.04 -10.45
CA GLU A 395 18.62 -30.71 -11.08
C GLU A 395 17.78 -30.59 -12.36
N LEU A 396 17.73 -31.64 -13.20
CA LEU A 396 16.85 -31.68 -14.38
C LEU A 396 15.36 -31.65 -13.98
N ALA A 397 14.98 -32.38 -12.93
CA ALA A 397 13.63 -32.39 -12.38
C ALA A 397 13.23 -31.03 -11.81
N LYS A 398 14.11 -30.42 -11.00
CA LYS A 398 13.92 -29.05 -10.48
C LYS A 398 13.70 -28.05 -11.61
N LYS A 399 14.55 -28.10 -12.65
CA LYS A 399 14.44 -27.19 -13.80
C LYS A 399 13.16 -27.40 -14.61
N TYR A 400 12.67 -28.64 -14.72
CA TYR A 400 11.38 -28.90 -15.34
C TYR A 400 10.25 -28.30 -14.52
N VAL A 401 10.24 -28.56 -13.20
CA VAL A 401 9.24 -28.02 -12.25
C VAL A 401 9.13 -26.50 -12.42
N ILE A 402 10.23 -25.77 -12.21
CA ILE A 402 10.25 -24.30 -12.32
C ILE A 402 9.69 -23.84 -13.66
N LYS A 403 10.25 -24.32 -14.77
CA LYS A 403 9.83 -23.89 -16.11
C LYS A 403 8.35 -24.21 -16.40
N SER A 404 7.82 -25.29 -15.86
CA SER A 404 6.42 -25.68 -16.04
C SER A 404 5.47 -24.85 -15.16
N THR A 405 5.92 -24.50 -13.96
CA THR A 405 5.21 -23.66 -12.99
C THR A 405 5.19 -22.19 -13.42
N GLU A 406 6.29 -21.65 -13.94
CA GLU A 406 6.38 -20.31 -14.55
C GLU A 406 5.43 -20.16 -15.74
N LYS A 407 5.25 -21.23 -16.52
CA LYS A 407 4.36 -21.26 -17.68
C LYS A 407 2.89 -21.53 -17.33
N GLY A 408 2.52 -21.55 -16.04
CA GLY A 408 1.16 -21.82 -15.58
C GLY A 408 0.63 -23.22 -15.94
N LYS A 409 1.51 -24.19 -16.21
CA LYS A 409 1.08 -25.55 -16.59
C LYS A 409 0.54 -26.33 -15.39
N TYR A 410 1.07 -26.05 -14.21
CA TYR A 410 0.69 -26.71 -12.97
C TYR A 410 0.50 -25.66 -11.88
N ASP A 411 -0.61 -25.77 -11.16
CA ASP A 411 -0.95 -24.93 -10.03
C ASP A 411 -0.55 -25.63 -8.73
N GLN A 412 -0.48 -26.96 -8.71
CA GLN A 412 -0.15 -27.72 -7.50
C GLN A 412 1.07 -28.62 -7.76
N VAL A 413 2.20 -28.32 -7.14
CA VAL A 413 3.45 -29.09 -7.24
C VAL A 413 3.86 -29.65 -5.90
N PHE A 414 4.10 -30.96 -5.85
CA PHE A 414 4.53 -31.65 -4.63
C PHE A 414 5.85 -32.39 -4.88
N TRP A 415 6.88 -32.04 -4.12
CA TRP A 415 8.17 -32.73 -4.18
C TRP A 415 8.32 -33.69 -2.99
N ILE A 416 8.25 -34.97 -3.28
CA ILE A 416 8.22 -36.05 -2.31
C ILE A 416 9.55 -36.80 -2.35
N SER A 417 10.39 -36.60 -1.34
CA SER A 417 11.58 -37.44 -1.16
C SER A 417 11.17 -38.84 -0.70
N ALA A 418 11.62 -39.86 -1.42
CA ALA A 418 11.36 -41.27 -1.12
C ALA A 418 11.98 -41.72 0.21
N GLU A 419 13.04 -41.04 0.68
CA GLU A 419 13.66 -41.32 1.99
C GLU A 419 12.76 -40.93 3.16
N LYS A 420 11.88 -39.95 2.97
CA LYS A 420 10.95 -39.43 3.99
C LYS A 420 9.50 -39.49 3.50
N LEU A 421 9.15 -40.59 2.84
CA LEU A 421 7.90 -40.74 2.09
C LEU A 421 6.67 -40.41 2.95
N GLU A 422 6.44 -41.14 4.05
CA GLU A 422 5.25 -40.92 4.89
C GLU A 422 5.14 -39.50 5.44
N LYS A 423 6.26 -38.92 5.90
CA LYS A 423 6.30 -37.55 6.42
C LYS A 423 5.91 -36.54 5.34
N ASN A 424 6.45 -36.70 4.13
CA ASN A 424 6.19 -35.80 3.01
C ASN A 424 4.76 -35.96 2.47
N LEU A 425 4.23 -37.19 2.43
CA LEU A 425 2.84 -37.43 2.04
C LEU A 425 1.86 -36.81 3.04
N ARG A 426 2.12 -36.92 4.35
CA ARG A 426 1.30 -36.25 5.38
C ARG A 426 1.34 -34.74 5.26
N GLY A 427 2.50 -34.16 4.97
CA GLY A 427 2.61 -32.72 4.74
C GLY A 427 1.86 -32.27 3.49
N MET A 428 1.96 -33.01 2.38
CA MET A 428 1.13 -32.78 1.19
C MET A 428 -0.38 -32.82 1.50
N ILE A 429 -0.85 -33.83 2.26
CA ILE A 429 -2.26 -33.95 2.67
C ILE A 429 -2.71 -32.72 3.46
N LYS A 430 -1.84 -32.21 4.35
CA LYS A 430 -2.10 -31.01 5.14
C LYS A 430 -2.19 -29.76 4.25
N GLU A 431 -1.30 -29.60 3.28
CA GLU A 431 -1.32 -28.48 2.33
C GLU A 431 -2.57 -28.48 1.45
N LEU A 432 -3.09 -29.67 1.12
CA LEU A 432 -4.38 -29.83 0.42
C LEU A 432 -5.60 -29.52 1.30
N GLY A 433 -5.40 -29.05 2.55
CA GLY A 433 -6.48 -28.67 3.46
C GLY A 433 -7.26 -29.85 4.05
N ILE A 434 -6.80 -31.08 3.84
CA ILE A 434 -7.44 -32.28 4.39
C ILE A 434 -7.07 -32.37 5.87
N ARG A 435 -8.08 -32.34 6.75
CA ARG A 435 -7.87 -32.47 8.20
C ARG A 435 -7.25 -33.84 8.51
N VAL A 436 -6.01 -33.82 9.00
CA VAL A 436 -5.30 -35.02 9.46
C VAL A 436 -5.78 -35.34 10.88
N GLU A 437 -6.85 -36.13 10.98
CA GLU A 437 -7.24 -36.71 12.26
C GLU A 437 -6.23 -37.79 12.69
N ARG A 438 -5.83 -37.77 13.97
CA ARG A 438 -4.83 -38.71 14.53
C ARG A 438 -5.23 -40.18 14.46
N THR A 439 -6.53 -40.47 14.28
CA THR A 439 -7.13 -41.81 14.35
C THR A 439 -7.44 -42.44 12.99
N LYS A 440 -7.27 -41.72 11.86
CA LYS A 440 -7.54 -42.24 10.51
C LYS A 440 -6.25 -42.77 9.86
N SER A 441 -6.35 -43.92 9.17
CA SER A 441 -5.26 -44.49 8.36
C SER A 441 -4.77 -43.49 7.31
N VAL A 442 -3.44 -43.34 7.19
CA VAL A 442 -2.77 -42.48 6.20
C VAL A 442 -3.21 -42.80 4.78
N GLU A 443 -3.47 -44.07 4.49
CA GLU A 443 -3.89 -44.54 3.16
C GLU A 443 -5.26 -43.98 2.77
N LYS A 444 -6.20 -43.87 3.72
CA LYS A 444 -7.54 -43.32 3.49
C LYS A 444 -7.48 -41.80 3.25
N GLN A 445 -6.62 -41.11 4.00
CA GLN A 445 -6.35 -39.68 3.80
C GLN A 445 -5.67 -39.42 2.45
N PHE A 446 -4.74 -40.30 2.05
CA PHE A 446 -4.04 -40.21 0.78
C PHE A 446 -4.97 -40.47 -0.41
N THR A 447 -5.87 -41.45 -0.30
CA THR A 447 -6.90 -41.72 -1.33
C THR A 447 -7.79 -40.49 -1.54
N THR A 448 -8.12 -39.77 -0.47
CA THR A 448 -8.87 -38.52 -0.54
C THR A 448 -8.07 -37.43 -1.24
N ALA A 449 -6.77 -37.29 -0.92
CA ALA A 449 -5.87 -36.36 -1.59
C ALA A 449 -5.75 -36.62 -3.09
N LYS A 450 -5.63 -37.89 -3.52
CA LYS A 450 -5.59 -38.26 -4.93
C LYS A 450 -6.83 -37.78 -5.69
N ARG A 451 -8.02 -38.05 -5.15
CA ARG A 451 -9.29 -37.64 -5.78
C ARG A 451 -9.40 -36.12 -5.92
N LEU A 452 -8.87 -35.37 -4.96
CA LEU A 452 -8.84 -33.90 -5.04
C LEU A 452 -7.91 -33.41 -6.15
N LEU A 453 -6.72 -34.01 -6.27
CA LEU A 453 -5.79 -33.71 -7.36
C LEU A 453 -6.37 -34.06 -8.73
N GLU A 454 -7.03 -35.22 -8.84
CA GLU A 454 -7.68 -35.65 -10.08
C GLU A 454 -8.74 -34.65 -10.58
N ARG A 455 -9.47 -34.01 -9.65
CA ARG A 455 -10.46 -32.97 -9.97
C ARG A 455 -9.83 -31.65 -10.40
N SER A 456 -8.67 -31.28 -9.85
CA SER A 456 -8.01 -30.00 -10.20
C SER A 456 -7.33 -30.01 -11.56
N GLY A 457 -6.90 -31.18 -12.04
CA GLY A 457 -6.35 -31.36 -13.39
C GLY A 457 -4.96 -30.76 -13.65
N LYS A 458 -4.51 -29.78 -12.86
CA LYS A 458 -3.25 -29.02 -13.02
C LYS A 458 -2.26 -29.26 -11.89
N TRP A 459 -1.86 -30.52 -11.69
CA TRP A 459 -0.91 -30.88 -10.63
C TRP A 459 0.36 -31.58 -11.16
N LEU A 460 1.46 -31.52 -10.41
CA LEU A 460 2.73 -32.21 -10.68
C LEU A 460 3.28 -32.82 -9.39
N ILE A 461 3.45 -34.14 -9.34
CA ILE A 461 4.12 -34.81 -8.21
C ILE A 461 5.50 -35.27 -8.67
N VAL A 462 6.53 -34.90 -7.93
CA VAL A 462 7.92 -35.35 -8.15
C VAL A 462 8.31 -36.30 -7.04
N PHE A 463 8.58 -37.55 -7.37
CA PHE A 463 9.16 -38.52 -6.43
C PHE A 463 10.68 -38.56 -6.63
N ASP A 464 11.41 -38.04 -5.66
CA ASP A 464 12.87 -37.96 -5.70
C ASP A 464 13.53 -39.11 -4.92
N GLY A 465 14.58 -39.71 -5.48
CA GLY A 465 15.34 -40.78 -4.83
C GLY A 465 14.69 -42.16 -4.79
N VAL A 466 13.74 -42.45 -5.70
CA VAL A 466 13.00 -43.72 -5.73
C VAL A 466 13.93 -44.89 -6.08
N LYS A 467 13.89 -45.97 -5.27
CA LYS A 467 14.72 -47.17 -5.47
C LYS A 467 14.10 -48.20 -6.43
N GLU A 468 12.77 -48.24 -6.52
CA GLU A 468 12.02 -49.23 -7.31
C GLU A 468 10.94 -48.55 -8.17
N ARG A 469 10.89 -48.93 -9.45
CA ARG A 469 10.00 -48.32 -10.46
C ARG A 469 8.50 -48.38 -10.10
N HIS A 470 8.06 -49.43 -9.41
CA HIS A 470 6.65 -49.67 -9.12
C HIS A 470 6.19 -49.16 -7.75
N ALA A 471 7.11 -48.87 -6.83
CA ALA A 471 6.80 -48.49 -5.45
C ALA A 471 5.94 -47.22 -5.32
N MET A 472 5.98 -46.33 -6.32
CA MET A 472 5.29 -45.04 -6.30
C MET A 472 3.98 -45.02 -7.09
N LYS A 473 3.62 -46.12 -7.76
CA LYS A 473 2.37 -46.20 -8.54
C LYS A 473 1.15 -46.05 -7.63
N GLN A 474 1.19 -46.70 -6.46
CA GLN A 474 0.13 -46.59 -5.44
C GLN A 474 -0.03 -45.18 -4.87
N TYR A 475 0.96 -44.29 -5.03
CA TYR A 475 0.89 -42.90 -4.55
C TYR A 475 0.60 -41.88 -5.67
N SER A 476 0.48 -42.33 -6.92
CA SER A 476 0.16 -41.45 -8.05
C SER A 476 -1.35 -41.35 -8.24
N PRO A 477 -1.92 -40.15 -8.42
CA PRO A 477 -3.28 -40.01 -8.92
C PRO A 477 -3.40 -40.53 -10.37
N GLU A 478 -4.59 -41.00 -10.75
CA GLU A 478 -4.84 -41.70 -12.01
C GLU A 478 -5.22 -40.74 -13.15
N ALA A 479 -5.76 -39.57 -12.81
CA ALA A 479 -6.22 -38.54 -13.73
C ALA A 479 -5.75 -37.13 -13.36
N GLY A 480 -5.82 -36.20 -14.32
CA GLY A 480 -5.16 -34.89 -14.21
C GLY A 480 -3.62 -34.97 -14.13
N GLY A 481 -2.94 -33.84 -14.31
CA GLY A 481 -1.54 -33.64 -13.91
C GLY A 481 -0.46 -34.58 -14.46
N ALA A 482 0.66 -34.68 -13.73
CA ALA A 482 1.85 -35.42 -14.14
C ALA A 482 2.68 -35.95 -12.94
N CYS A 483 3.29 -37.14 -13.08
CA CYS A 483 4.21 -37.71 -12.09
C CYS A 483 5.64 -37.83 -12.65
N LEU A 484 6.62 -37.25 -11.95
CA LEU A 484 8.04 -37.33 -12.30
C LEU A 484 8.79 -38.22 -11.30
N ASN A 485 9.27 -39.38 -11.76
CA ASN A 485 10.05 -40.29 -10.93
C ASN A 485 11.55 -40.12 -11.21
N ASN A 486 12.33 -39.82 -10.17
CA ASN A 486 13.79 -39.82 -10.24
C ASN A 486 14.35 -41.11 -9.62
N HIS A 487 14.83 -42.03 -10.47
CA HIS A 487 15.29 -43.34 -10.05
C HIS A 487 16.78 -43.34 -9.68
N SER A 488 17.16 -43.90 -8.54
CA SER A 488 18.54 -43.85 -8.03
C SER A 488 19.45 -45.01 -8.49
N LYS A 489 18.91 -46.16 -8.86
CA LYS A 489 19.70 -47.34 -9.29
C LYS A 489 20.08 -47.33 -10.78
N ARG A 490 21.27 -47.88 -11.07
CA ARG A 490 21.68 -48.40 -12.39
C ARG A 490 20.72 -49.53 -12.77
N THR A 491 19.95 -49.35 -13.82
CA THR A 491 19.34 -50.44 -14.56
C THR A 491 20.14 -50.58 -15.85
N GLY A 492 21.03 -51.57 -15.93
CA GLY A 492 20.90 -52.49 -17.07
C GLY A 492 19.61 -53.27 -16.77
N ASP A 493 18.63 -53.35 -17.63
CA ASP A 493 18.73 -53.67 -19.04
C ASP A 493 17.57 -53.03 -19.83
N ILE A 494 17.46 -53.46 -21.10
CA ILE A 494 16.18 -53.86 -21.71
C ILE A 494 15.28 -54.56 -20.68
#